data_AF-A0AAN7DT41-F1
#
_entry.id   AF-A0AAN7DT41-F1
#
_cell.length_a   1.000
_cell.length_b   1.000
_cell.length_c   1.000
_cell.angle_alpha   90.00
_cell.angle_beta   90.00
_cell.angle_gamma   90.00
#
_symmetry.space_group_name_H-M   'P 1'
#
loop_
_entity.id
_entity.type
_entity.pdbx_description
1 polymer ?
#
loop_
_entity_poly.entity_id
_entity_poly.type
_entity_poly.pdbx_seq_one_letter_code
_entity_poly.pdbx_strand_id
1 'polypeptide(L)'
;MLPHRLTDLVGYYLERNTEENFRNALTCILSHYIYLRGSSACDTELADLQSVAYENEGPTLCPSLLFLMTESKTNHLGHLQIGGCIRN
;
A
#
# COMPACT_ATOMS: atom_id res chain seq x y z
N MET A 1 -5.23 -12.09 4.91
CA MET A 1 -5.20 -11.84 6.36
C MET A 1 -6.52 -11.18 6.75
N LEU A 2 -7.14 -11.53 7.88
CA LEU A 2 -8.37 -10.85 8.33
C LEU A 2 -8.01 -9.45 8.87
N PRO A 3 -8.87 -8.41 8.71
CA PRO A 3 -8.52 -7.02 9.03
C PRO A 3 -8.06 -6.77 10.48
N HIS A 4 -8.65 -7.48 11.45
CA HIS A 4 -8.27 -7.38 12.86
C HIS A 4 -6.85 -7.86 13.12
N ARG A 5 -6.45 -8.99 12.50
CA ARG A 5 -5.09 -9.55 12.66
C ARG A 5 -4.01 -8.65 12.07
N LEU A 6 -4.32 -7.90 11.01
CA LEU A 6 -3.39 -6.93 10.45
C LEU A 6 -3.19 -5.77 11.43
N THR A 7 -4.27 -5.27 12.02
CA THR A 7 -4.22 -4.17 12.98
C THR A 7 -3.37 -4.54 14.19
N ASP A 8 -3.57 -5.73 14.75
CA ASP A 8 -2.79 -6.24 15.89
C ASP A 8 -1.30 -6.38 15.54
N LEU A 9 -0.99 -6.91 14.35
CA LEU A 9 0.38 -7.10 13.88
C LEU A 9 1.09 -5.77 13.61
N VAL A 10 0.41 -4.84 12.96
CA VAL A 10 0.93 -3.49 12.70
C VAL A 10 1.12 -2.75 14.02
N GLY A 11 0.17 -2.83 14.95
CA GLY A 11 0.29 -2.27 16.29
C GLY A 11 1.52 -2.79 17.03
N TYR A 12 1.70 -4.12 17.04
CA TYR A 12 2.89 -4.77 17.62
C TYR A 12 4.21 -4.21 17.09
N TYR A 13 4.31 -3.96 15.77
CA TYR A 13 5.51 -3.39 15.18
C TYR A 13 5.68 -1.90 15.50
N LEU A 14 4.60 -1.10 15.41
CA LEU A 14 4.65 0.34 15.67
C LEU A 14 5.00 0.66 17.14
N GLU A 15 4.53 -0.14 18.10
CA GLU A 15 4.84 0.02 19.53
C GLU A 15 6.35 -0.06 19.83
N ARG A 16 7.10 -0.82 19.04
CA ARG A 16 8.56 -0.99 19.23
C ARG A 16 9.37 0.18 18.70
N ASN A 17 8.77 1.03 17.85
CA ASN A 17 9.32 2.29 17.37
C ASN A 17 10.78 2.21 16.89
N THR A 18 11.13 1.14 16.16
CA THR A 18 12.42 1.02 15.46
C THR A 18 12.20 1.12 13.96
N GLU A 19 13.24 1.52 13.23
CA GLU A 19 13.20 1.59 11.76
C GLU A 19 12.81 0.25 11.12
N GLU A 20 13.41 -0.85 11.58
CA GLU A 20 13.12 -2.20 11.08
C GLU A 20 11.65 -2.58 11.28
N ASN A 21 11.09 -2.25 12.45
CA ASN A 21 9.69 -2.56 12.74
C ASN A 21 8.75 -1.65 11.96
N PHE A 22 9.09 -0.37 11.78
CA PHE A 22 8.34 0.53 10.91
C PHE A 22 8.31 0.02 9.47
N ARG A 23 9.45 -0.42 8.93
CA ARG A 23 9.55 -1.06 7.62
C ARG A 23 8.67 -2.30 7.55
N ASN A 24 8.74 -3.19 8.55
CA ASN A 24 7.93 -4.41 8.58
C ASN A 24 6.41 -4.11 8.63
N ALA A 25 6.00 -3.10 9.41
CA ALA A 25 4.63 -2.64 9.46
C ALA A 25 4.17 -2.12 8.09
N LEU A 26 4.99 -1.29 7.44
CA LEU A 26 4.71 -0.75 6.12
C LEU A 26 4.59 -1.87 5.07
N THR A 27 5.51 -2.84 5.05
CA THR A 27 5.43 -4.00 4.16
C THR A 27 4.14 -4.79 4.38
N CYS A 28 3.70 -4.98 5.63
CA CYS A 28 2.45 -5.68 5.93
C CYS A 28 1.23 -4.93 5.39
N ILE A 29 1.18 -3.60 5.56
CA ILE A 29 0.10 -2.74 5.08
C ILE A 29 0.06 -2.73 3.55
N LEU A 30 1.20 -2.49 2.89
CA LEU A 30 1.29 -2.44 1.43
C LEU A 30 0.94 -3.79 0.79
N SER A 31 1.42 -4.90 1.38
CA SER A 31 1.07 -6.24 0.90
C SER A 31 -0.43 -6.54 1.04
N HIS A 32 -1.07 -6.03 2.10
CA HIS A 32 -2.49 -6.29 2.35
C HIS A 32 -3.42 -5.43 1.50
N TYR A 33 -3.16 -4.12 1.43
CA TYR A 33 -4.08 -3.17 0.81
C TYR A 33 -3.79 -2.89 -0.65
N ILE A 34 -2.52 -2.98 -1.08
CA ILE A 34 -2.07 -2.62 -2.43
C ILE A 34 -1.71 -3.89 -3.22
N TYR A 35 -1.75 -5.07 -2.59
CA TYR A 35 -1.33 -6.35 -3.16
C TYR A 35 0.12 -6.34 -3.67
N LEU A 36 0.98 -5.56 -2.99
CA LEU A 36 2.39 -5.48 -3.33
C LEU A 36 3.08 -6.82 -3.06
N ARG A 37 3.74 -7.39 -4.07
CA ARG A 37 4.49 -8.65 -3.94
C ARG A 37 5.86 -8.37 -3.34
N GLY A 38 6.45 -9.37 -2.67
CA GLY A 38 7.75 -9.22 -2.02
C GLY A 38 8.89 -8.79 -2.95
N SER A 39 8.91 -9.26 -4.21
CA SER A 39 9.91 -8.80 -5.20
C SER A 39 9.72 -7.32 -5.52
N SER A 40 8.47 -6.93 -5.80
CA SER A 40 8.15 -5.55 -6.14
C SER A 40 8.39 -4.63 -4.95
N ALA A 41 8.03 -5.02 -3.73
CA ALA A 41 8.27 -4.24 -2.52
C ALA A 41 9.74 -3.88 -2.25
N CYS A 42 10.69 -4.67 -2.76
CA CYS A 42 12.11 -4.36 -2.64
C CYS A 42 12.57 -3.30 -3.65
N ASP A 43 11.94 -3.25 -4.82
CA ASP A 43 12.30 -2.37 -5.93
C ASP A 43 11.47 -1.08 -5.98
N THR A 44 10.47 -0.96 -5.11
CA THR A 44 9.60 0.22 -5.05
C THR A 44 10.25 1.40 -4.36
N GLU A 45 10.15 2.58 -4.97
CA GLU A 45 10.61 3.83 -4.41
C GLU A 45 9.44 4.64 -3.83
N LEU A 46 9.73 5.58 -2.92
CA LEU A 46 8.70 6.49 -2.40
C LEU A 46 8.08 7.36 -3.51
N ALA A 47 8.83 7.61 -4.60
CA ALA A 47 8.35 8.36 -5.77
C ALA A 47 7.23 7.62 -6.55
N ASP A 48 7.10 6.31 -6.37
CA ASP A 48 6.04 5.50 -6.98
C ASP A 48 4.69 5.63 -6.23
N LEU A 49 4.69 6.27 -5.05
CA LEU A 49 3.50 6.51 -4.24
C LEU A 49 2.87 7.85 -4.61
N GLN A 50 1.61 7.82 -5.03
CA GLN A 50 0.82 9.01 -5.34
C GLN A 50 -0.44 9.07 -4.48
N SER A 51 -0.75 10.25 -3.93
CA SER A 51 -2.02 10.50 -3.26
C SER A 51 -3.00 11.17 -4.22
N VAL A 52 -4.19 10.61 -4.37
CA VAL A 52 -5.27 11.19 -5.17
C VAL A 52 -6.48 11.41 -4.28
N ALA A 53 -7.00 12.63 -4.24
CA ALA A 53 -8.26 12.92 -3.57
C ALA A 53 -9.41 12.75 -4.55
N TYR A 54 -10.34 11.85 -4.25
CA TYR A 54 -11.56 11.72 -5.03
C TYR A 54 -12.64 12.63 -4.42
N GLU A 55 -12.85 13.79 -5.04
CA GLU A 55 -13.73 14.85 -4.51
C GLU A 55 -15.22 14.46 -4.52
N ASN A 56 -15.62 13.52 -5.38
CA ASN A 56 -17.02 13.10 -5.56
C ASN A 56 -17.29 11.65 -5.12
N GLU A 57 -16.31 10.97 -4.52
CA GLU A 57 -16.44 9.58 -4.08
C GLU A 57 -16.69 9.55 -2.56
N GLY A 58 -17.96 9.63 -2.16
CA GLY A 58 -18.40 9.46 -0.77
C GLY A 58 -18.87 10.73 -0.06
N PRO A 59 -19.38 10.59 1.18
CA PRO A 59 -19.92 11.71 1.97
C PRO A 59 -18.83 12.65 2.54
N THR A 60 -17.56 12.24 2.50
CA THR A 60 -16.40 12.97 3.02
C THR A 60 -15.21 12.82 2.06
N LEU A 61 -14.21 13.70 2.19
CA LEU A 61 -12.99 13.63 1.39
C LEU A 61 -12.38 12.22 1.46
N CYS A 62 -12.17 11.61 0.30
CA CYS A 62 -11.76 10.22 0.16
C CYS A 62 -10.34 10.16 -0.43
N PRO A 63 -9.29 10.29 0.43
CA PRO A 63 -7.92 10.17 -0.04
C PRO A 63 -7.61 8.72 -0.40
N SER A 64 -7.18 8.51 -1.63
CA SER A 64 -6.66 7.26 -2.15
C SER A 64 -5.15 7.32 -2.26
N LEU A 65 -4.49 6.22 -1.91
CA LEU A 65 -3.09 5.99 -2.18
C LEU A 65 -2.99 5.08 -3.40
N LEU A 66 -2.24 5.52 -4.40
CA LEU A 66 -1.92 4.78 -5.61
C LEU A 66 -0.44 4.43 -5.59
N PHE A 67 -0.14 3.22 -6.03
CA PHE A 67 1.20 2.68 -6.11
C PHE A 67 1.47 2.15 -7.51
N LEU A 68 2.51 2.69 -8.15
CA LEU A 68 2.93 2.23 -9.47
C LEU A 68 3.76 0.95 -9.35
N MET A 69 3.32 -0.14 -10.01
CA MET A 69 4.01 -1.43 -9.95
C MET A 69 5.10 -1.49 -11.03
N THR A 70 6.35 -1.19 -10.66
CA THR A 70 7.48 -1.01 -11.60
C THR A 70 7.99 -2.32 -12.23
N GLU A 71 7.93 -3.45 -11.51
CA GLU A 71 8.35 -4.77 -12.05
C GLU A 71 7.36 -5.34 -13.08
N SER A 72 6.08 -4.97 -12.98
CA SER A 72 5.01 -5.43 -13.87
C SER A 72 4.46 -4.28 -14.70
N LYS A 73 5.37 -3.54 -15.35
CA LYS A 73 5.14 -2.30 -16.14
C LYS A 73 3.85 -2.34 -16.96
N THR A 74 3.43 -3.53 -17.39
CA THR A 74 2.14 -3.77 -18.02
C THR A 74 1.52 -5.12 -17.60
N ASN A 75 0.18 -5.21 -17.59
CA ASN A 75 -0.54 -6.48 -17.55
C ASN A 75 -0.41 -7.22 -18.90
N HIS A 76 -0.99 -8.42 -19.03
CA HIS A 76 -0.96 -9.19 -20.28
C HIS A 76 -1.61 -8.47 -21.49
N LEU A 77 -2.29 -7.35 -21.27
CA LEU A 77 -2.90 -6.48 -22.29
C LEU A 77 -2.10 -5.21 -22.57
N GLY A 78 -0.93 -5.01 -21.94
CA GLY A 78 -0.13 -3.80 -22.15
C GLY A 78 -0.52 -2.60 -21.29
N HIS A 79 -1.39 -2.76 -20.28
CA HIS A 79 -1.81 -1.65 -19.40
C HIS A 79 -0.98 -1.58 -18.12
N LEU A 80 -0.65 -0.36 -17.68
CA LEU A 80 0.05 -0.09 -16.44
C LEU A 80 -0.65 -0.75 -15.24
N GLN A 81 0.10 -1.47 -14.41
CA GLN A 81 -0.43 -2.01 -13.16
C GLN A 81 -0.27 -0.98 -12.04
N ILE A 82 -1.41 -0.60 -11.47
CA ILE A 82 -1.50 0.33 -10.34
C ILE A 82 -2.21 -0.41 -9.22
N GLY A 83 -1.55 -0.54 -8.07
CA GLY A 83 -2.21 -0.95 -6.84
C GLY A 83 -2.77 0.29 -6.15
N GLY A 84 -3.95 0.19 -5.53
CA GLY A 84 -4.52 1.34 -4.85
C GLY A 84 -5.34 0.95 -3.64
N CYS A 85 -5.36 1.84 -2.64
CA CYS A 85 -6.20 1.67 -1.46
C CYS A 85 -6.83 3.00 -1.04
N ILE A 86 -8.06 2.89 -0.55
CA ILE A 86 -8.85 4.00 -0.05
C ILE A 86 -8.91 3.88 1.47
N ARG A 87 -8.71 5.01 2.16
CA ARG A 87 -8.98 5.08 3.58
C ARG A 87 -10.49 5.14 3.80
N ASN A 88 -11.03 4.09 4.44
CA ASN A 88 -12.42 4.06 4.92
C ASN A 88 -12.58 4.82 6.24
#